data_AF-K1V2K0-F1
#
_entry.id   AF-K1V2K0-F1
#
_cell.length_a   1.000
_cell.length_b   1.000
_cell.length_c   1.000
_cell.angle_alpha   90.00
_cell.angle_beta   90.00
_cell.angle_gamma   90.00
#
_symmetry.space_group_name_H-M   'P 1'
#
loop_
_entity.id
_entity.type
_entity.pdbx_description
1 polymer ?
#
loop_
_entity_poly.entity_id
_entity_poly.type
_entity_poly.pdbx_seq_one_letter_code
_entity_poly.pdbx_strand_id
1 'polypeptide(L)'
;MSSFSVVNSGAVSEQKVQAALVEIEMITDVFNRIVSSCHAKCIQPDPMKGRYAEPELLKGEAVCVDRCTMKFFEVNDKVSQRMQAMGGQAQMAGSFGR
;
A
#
# COMPACT_ATOMS: atom_id res chain seq x y z
N MET A 1 -16.21 -34.25 30.38
CA MET A 1 -14.76 -34.43 30.15
C MET A 1 -14.56 -34.19 28.66
N SER A 2 -14.03 -33.09 28.14
CA SER A 2 -13.17 -32.02 28.65
C SER A 2 -13.51 -30.78 27.82
N SER A 3 -13.92 -29.67 28.42
CA SER A 3 -13.00 -28.61 28.88
C SER A 3 -12.14 -28.04 27.75
N PHE A 4 -12.75 -27.29 26.83
CA PHE A 4 -12.01 -26.23 26.13
C PHE A 4 -12.15 -24.96 26.97
N SER A 5 -11.10 -24.71 27.74
CA SER A 5 -10.93 -23.55 28.59
C SER A 5 -11.00 -22.26 27.79
N VAL A 6 -11.91 -21.37 28.20
CA VAL A 6 -11.69 -19.94 28.42
C VAL A 6 -10.77 -19.25 27.40
N VAL A 7 -11.36 -18.68 26.35
CA VAL A 7 -10.81 -17.44 25.78
C VAL A 7 -11.09 -16.37 26.83
N ASN A 8 -10.04 -15.99 27.56
CA ASN A 8 -10.07 -14.89 28.51
C ASN A 8 -10.41 -13.60 27.76
N SER A 9 -11.69 -13.21 27.80
CA SER A 9 -12.21 -11.92 27.35
C SER A 9 -11.72 -10.81 28.29
N GLY A 10 -10.41 -10.53 28.27
CA GLY A 10 -9.95 -9.18 28.56
C GLY A 10 -10.50 -8.29 27.47
N ALA A 11 -11.49 -7.46 27.79
CA ALA A 11 -12.26 -6.66 26.84
C ALA A 11 -11.36 -6.01 25.77
N VAL A 12 -11.34 -6.60 24.57
CA VAL A 12 -10.76 -5.94 23.40
C VAL A 12 -11.70 -4.79 23.09
N SER A 13 -11.25 -3.56 23.27
CA SER A 13 -12.10 -2.42 23.00
C SER A 13 -12.49 -2.45 21.53
N GLU A 14 -13.78 -2.33 21.25
CA GLU A 14 -14.32 -2.35 19.88
C GLU A 14 -13.61 -1.33 18.98
N GLN A 15 -13.23 -0.18 19.55
CA GLN A 15 -12.42 0.85 18.92
C GLN A 15 -11.03 0.34 18.47
N LYS A 16 -10.36 -0.52 19.25
CA LYS A 16 -9.07 -1.11 18.87
C LYS A 16 -9.24 -2.16 17.77
N VAL A 17 -10.35 -2.92 17.79
CA VAL A 17 -10.68 -3.84 16.70
C VAL A 17 -10.92 -3.08 15.41
N GLN A 18 -11.75 -2.02 15.47
CA GLN A 18 -12.05 -1.18 14.31
C GLN A 18 -10.79 -0.51 13.75
N ALA A 19 -9.91 0.03 14.61
CA ALA A 19 -8.63 0.60 14.17
C ALA A 19 -7.74 -0.44 13.45
N ALA A 20 -7.63 -1.65 14.00
CA ALA A 20 -6.85 -2.73 13.38
C ALA A 20 -7.44 -3.17 12.03
N LEU A 21 -8.77 -3.17 11.88
CA LEU A 21 -9.42 -3.48 10.61
C LEU A 21 -9.07 -2.44 9.54
N VAL A 22 -9.11 -1.16 9.89
CA VAL A 22 -8.72 -0.07 8.98
C VAL A 22 -7.26 -0.21 8.54
N GLU A 23 -6.35 -0.55 9.46
CA GLU A 23 -4.94 -0.78 9.13
C GLU A 23 -4.77 -1.91 8.10
N ILE A 24 -5.51 -3.01 8.26
CA ILE A 24 -5.47 -4.15 7.32
C ILE A 24 -6.04 -3.77 5.95
N GLU A 25 -7.14 -3.02 5.92
CA GLU A 25 -7.74 -2.54 4.66
C GLU A 25 -6.77 -1.64 3.89
N MET A 26 -6.08 -0.74 4.60
CA MET A 26 -5.05 0.12 4.00
C MET A 26 -3.89 -0.69 3.42
N ILE A 27 -3.35 -1.67 4.17
CA ILE A 27 -2.25 -2.52 3.70
C ILE A 27 -2.68 -3.31 2.45
N THR A 28 -3.91 -3.80 2.43
CA THR A 28 -4.45 -4.59 1.33
C THR A 28 -4.57 -3.74 0.05
N ASP A 29 -5.08 -2.51 0.15
CA ASP A 29 -5.13 -1.58 -0.99
C ASP A 29 -3.72 -1.23 -1.50
N VAL A 30 -2.77 -0.95 -0.60
CA VAL A 30 -1.38 -0.68 -0.97
C VAL A 30 -0.76 -1.87 -1.71
N PHE A 31 -0.94 -3.09 -1.20
CA PHE A 31 -0.44 -4.30 -1.85
C PHE A 31 -0.98 -4.45 -3.28
N ASN A 32 -2.30 -4.33 -3.45
CA ASN A 32 -2.94 -4.45 -4.76
C ASN A 32 -2.43 -3.38 -5.75
N ARG A 33 -2.21 -2.15 -5.28
CA ARG A 33 -1.66 -1.06 -6.10
C ARG A 33 -0.20 -1.28 -6.46
N ILE A 34 0.62 -1.79 -5.55
CA ILE A 34 2.02 -2.15 -5.82
C ILE A 34 2.08 -3.22 -6.91
N VAL A 35 1.33 -4.31 -6.75
CA VAL A 35 1.30 -5.43 -7.71
C VAL A 35 0.90 -4.93 -9.09
N SER A 36 -0.22 -4.20 -9.19
CA SER A 36 -0.70 -3.67 -10.47
C SER A 36 0.30 -2.70 -11.12
N SER A 37 0.86 -1.77 -10.35
CA SER A 37 1.81 -0.75 -10.84
C SER A 37 3.14 -1.37 -11.29
N CYS A 38 3.71 -2.27 -10.49
CA CYS A 38 4.99 -2.88 -10.81
C CYS A 38 4.87 -3.92 -11.93
N HIS A 39 3.75 -4.65 -12.01
CA HIS A 39 3.45 -5.48 -13.17
C HIS A 39 3.37 -4.63 -14.45
N ALA A 40 2.65 -3.51 -14.42
CA ALA A 40 2.54 -2.58 -15.56
C ALA A 40 3.90 -1.99 -16.00
N LYS A 41 4.83 -1.75 -15.07
CA LYS A 41 6.13 -1.12 -15.34
C LYS A 41 7.23 -2.09 -15.74
N CYS A 42 7.21 -3.31 -15.19
CA CYS A 42 8.33 -4.24 -15.28
C CYS A 42 8.05 -5.47 -16.13
N ILE A 43 6.77 -5.88 -16.26
CA ILE A 43 6.37 -7.17 -16.84
C ILE A 43 5.61 -6.99 -18.17
N GLN A 44 5.07 -5.79 -18.43
CA GLN A 44 4.30 -5.57 -19.65
C GLN A 44 5.16 -5.60 -20.92
N PRO A 45 4.60 -6.12 -22.03
CA PRO A 45 5.24 -6.15 -23.33
C PRO A 45 5.26 -4.73 -23.90
N ASP A 46 6.25 -3.94 -23.49
CA ASP A 46 6.68 -2.79 -24.27
C ASP A 46 7.04 -3.30 -25.69
N PRO A 47 6.60 -2.64 -26.77
CA PRO A 47 6.93 -3.04 -28.14
C PRO A 47 8.45 -3.13 -28.41
N MET A 48 9.29 -2.53 -27.56
CA MET A 48 10.75 -2.66 -27.57
C MET A 48 11.30 -3.82 -26.73
N LYS A 49 10.53 -4.45 -25.83
CA LYS A 49 11.00 -5.49 -24.89
C LYS A 49 10.54 -6.93 -25.20
N GLY A 50 9.71 -7.12 -26.22
CA GLY A 50 9.28 -8.45 -26.66
C GLY A 50 8.09 -9.02 -25.87
N ARG A 51 7.44 -10.03 -26.43
CA ARG A 51 6.36 -10.81 -25.78
C ARG A 51 6.93 -11.66 -24.64
N TYR A 52 6.07 -12.11 -23.72
CA TYR A 52 6.38 -13.16 -22.74
C TYR A 52 7.01 -14.36 -23.43
N ALA A 53 8.34 -14.46 -23.34
CA ALA A 53 9.12 -15.48 -24.03
C ALA A 53 9.21 -16.76 -23.20
N GLU A 54 9.21 -16.62 -21.87
CA GLU A 54 9.37 -17.70 -20.91
C GLU A 54 8.52 -17.43 -19.64
N PRO A 55 8.20 -18.48 -18.85
CA PRO A 55 7.33 -18.35 -17.68
C PRO A 55 8.04 -17.78 -16.44
N GLU A 56 9.36 -17.70 -16.47
CA GLU A 56 10.19 -17.23 -15.36
C GLU A 56 10.56 -15.76 -15.54
N LEU A 57 10.71 -15.04 -14.43
CA LEU A 57 11.18 -13.66 -14.48
C LEU A 57 12.62 -13.64 -14.97
N LEU A 58 12.86 -12.92 -16.06
CA LEU A 58 14.21 -12.58 -16.48
C LEU A 58 14.91 -11.79 -15.39
N LYS A 59 16.25 -11.90 -15.33
CA LYS A 59 17.06 -11.13 -14.37
C LYS A 59 16.75 -9.62 -14.39
N GLY A 60 16.46 -9.08 -15.57
CA GLY A 60 16.06 -7.68 -15.74
C GLY A 60 14.69 -7.34 -15.14
N GLU A 61 13.73 -8.26 -15.25
CA GLU A 61 12.39 -8.11 -14.68
C GLU A 61 12.43 -8.22 -13.15
N ALA A 62 13.16 -9.20 -12.62
CA ALA A 62 13.35 -9.37 -11.17
C ALA A 62 13.95 -8.10 -10.53
N VAL A 63 15.07 -7.61 -11.06
CA VAL A 63 15.72 -6.37 -10.58
C VAL A 63 14.83 -5.13 -10.79
N CYS A 64 14.00 -5.10 -11.84
CA CYS A 64 13.04 -4.03 -12.05
C CYS A 64 11.96 -4.03 -10.96
N VAL A 65 11.40 -5.19 -10.62
CA VAL A 65 10.36 -5.34 -9.59
C VAL A 65 10.88 -4.84 -8.24
N ASP A 66 12.09 -5.23 -7.84
CA ASP A 66 12.72 -4.76 -6.59
C ASP A 66 12.87 -3.23 -6.56
N ARG A 67 13.33 -2.64 -7.66
CA ARG A 67 13.45 -1.17 -7.78
C ARG A 67 12.09 -0.48 -7.80
N CYS A 68 11.09 -1.13 -8.39
CA CYS A 68 9.74 -0.60 -8.50
C CYS A 68 9.06 -0.49 -7.14
N THR A 69 9.13 -1.54 -6.31
CA THR A 69 8.55 -1.54 -4.96
C THR A 69 9.21 -0.48 -4.09
N MET A 70 10.53 -0.38 -4.11
CA MET A 70 11.32 0.69 -3.49
C MET A 70 10.81 2.09 -3.88
N LYS A 71 10.73 2.36 -5.19
CA LYS A 71 10.25 3.65 -5.71
C LYS A 71 8.80 3.92 -5.38
N PHE A 72 7.95 2.89 -5.32
CA PHE A 72 6.55 3.05 -4.97
C PHE A 72 6.41 3.65 -3.58
N PHE A 73 7.16 3.14 -2.59
CA PHE A 73 7.14 3.70 -1.24
C PHE A 73 7.76 5.09 -1.15
N GLU A 74 8.87 5.35 -1.85
CA GLU A 74 9.45 6.70 -1.92
C GLU A 74 8.46 7.72 -2.50
N VAL A 75 7.70 7.35 -3.52
CA VAL A 75 6.67 8.21 -4.11
C VAL A 75 5.47 8.35 -3.17
N ASN A 76 5.05 7.27 -2.52
CA ASN A 76 3.93 7.28 -1.58
C ASN A 76 4.19 8.22 -0.39
N ASP A 77 5.42 8.23 0.15
CA ASP A 77 5.84 9.16 1.21
C ASP A 77 5.82 10.62 0.72
N LYS A 78 6.41 10.91 -0.45
CA LYS A 78 6.40 12.26 -1.04
C LYS A 78 4.99 12.78 -1.31
N VAL A 79 4.09 11.92 -1.80
CA VAL A 79 2.67 12.28 -1.99
C VAL A 79 2.03 12.59 -0.66
N SER A 80 2.28 11.78 0.37
CA SER A 80 1.75 11.99 1.73
C SER A 80 2.20 13.34 2.31
N GLN A 81 3.50 13.66 2.20
CA GLN A 81 4.06 14.95 2.63
C GLN A 81 3.41 16.12 1.89
N ARG A 82 3.19 15.99 0.57
CA ARG A 82 2.56 17.05 -0.23
C ARG A 82 1.09 17.23 0.14
N MET A 83 0.35 16.15 0.37
CA MET A 83 -1.05 16.20 0.81
C MET A 83 -1.19 16.87 2.18
N GLN A 84 -0.33 16.56 3.14
CA GLN A 84 -0.30 17.21 4.45
C GLN A 84 0.00 18.71 4.34
N ALA A 85 1.00 19.08 3.53
CA ALA A 85 1.33 20.48 3.29
C ALA A 85 0.16 21.28 2.70
N MET A 86 -0.58 20.69 1.75
CA MET A 86 -1.76 21.32 1.16
C MET A 86 -2.95 21.38 2.14
N GLY A 87 -3.16 20.33 2.94
CA GLY A 87 -4.23 20.29 3.96
C GLY A 87 -4.04 21.35 5.05
N GLY A 88 -2.82 21.53 5.53
CA GLY A 88 -2.50 22.59 6.50
C GLY A 88 -2.69 24.00 5.93
N GLN A 89 -2.38 24.21 4.64
CA GLN A 89 -2.65 25.48 3.95
C GLN A 89 -4.16 25.73 3.77
N ALA A 90 -4.95 24.70 3.47
CA ALA A 90 -6.39 24.80 3.33
C ALA A 90 -7.11 25.10 4.67
N GLN A 91 -6.66 24.50 5.78
CA GLN A 91 -7.20 24.81 7.12
C GLN A 91 -6.91 26.25 7.54
N MET A 92 -5.76 26.82 7.14
CA MET A 92 -5.42 28.21 7.44
C MET A 92 -6.23 29.20 6.58
N ALA A 93 -6.53 28.86 5.33
CA ALA A 93 -7.39 29.68 4.45
C ALA A 93 -8.87 29.66 4.85
N GLY A 94 -9.37 28.56 5.45
CA GLY A 94 -10.76 28.46 5.94
C GLY A 94 -11.05 29.20 7.24
N SER A 95 -10.01 29.58 8.01
CA SER A 95 -10.16 30.26 9.31
C SER A 95 -10.33 31.78 9.21
N PHE A 96 -10.09 32.40 8.04
CA PHE A 96 -10.19 33.85 7.85
C PHE A 96 -11.49 34.28 7.13
N GLY A 97 -12.40 33.33 6.88
CA GLY A 97 -13.67 33.53 6.17
C GLY A 97 -14.92 33.40 7.04
N ARG A 98 -14.80 33.52 8.37
CA ARG A 98 -15.92 33.65 9.31
C ARG A 98 -15.78 34.90 10.15
#